data_AF-A0A381U737-F1
#
_entry.id   AF-A0A381U737-F1
#
_cell.length_a   1.000
_cell.length_b   1.000
_cell.length_c   1.000
_cell.angle_alpha   90.00
_cell.angle_beta   90.00
_cell.angle_gamma   90.00
#
_symmetry.space_group_name_H-M   'P 1'
#
loop_
_entity.id
_entity.type
_entity.pdbx_description
1 polymer ?
#
loop_
_entity_poly.entity_id
_entity_poly.type
_entity_poly.pdbx_seq_one_letter_code
_entity_poly.pdbx_strand_id
1 'polypeptide(L)'
;DHVLFTANYDGDGFVRRCIDQFDRLYSESSQSGRVMCIPLHPFLVGQPHRIKYLDKVFQYISQYEGVWQTTADEIAEYFIEHYYDDYVERAINLKKDFTHAC
;
A
#
# COMPACT_ATOMS: atom_id res chain seq x y z
N ASP A 1 -5.95 -12.50 0.04
CA ASP A 1 -7.24 -13.08 0.48
C ASP A 1 -7.19 -14.41 1.24
N HIS A 2 -6.09 -15.18 1.23
CA HIS A 2 -6.04 -16.48 1.91
C HIS A 2 -6.25 -16.42 3.45
N VAL A 3 -5.94 -15.28 4.09
CA VAL A 3 -6.13 -15.05 5.54
C VAL A 3 -7.61 -14.86 5.92
N LEU A 4 -8.46 -14.49 4.95
CA LEU A 4 -9.89 -14.22 5.18
C LEU A 4 -10.80 -15.45 4.94
N PHE A 5 -10.29 -16.47 4.24
CA PHE A 5 -11.01 -17.70 3.88
C PHE A 5 -10.68 -18.91 4.79
N THR A 6 -9.70 -18.78 5.69
CA THR A 6 -9.48 -19.79 6.72
C THR A 6 -10.68 -19.87 7.67
N ALA A 7 -11.02 -21.08 8.11
CA ALA A 7 -12.12 -21.36 9.04
C ALA A 7 -12.10 -20.53 10.33
N ASN A 8 -10.95 -19.93 10.68
CA ASN A 8 -10.74 -19.09 11.85
C ASN A 8 -10.38 -17.65 11.44
N TYR A 9 -11.36 -16.88 10.97
CA TYR A 9 -11.19 -15.43 10.80
C TYR A 9 -11.06 -14.78 12.18
N ASP A 10 -9.88 -14.21 12.45
CA ASP A 10 -9.61 -13.41 13.64
C ASP A 10 -9.54 -11.93 13.24
N GLY A 11 -10.57 -11.17 13.64
CA GLY A 11 -10.69 -9.75 13.32
C GLY A 11 -9.63 -8.89 14.03
N ASP A 12 -9.25 -9.23 15.26
CA ASP A 12 -8.19 -8.50 15.97
C ASP A 12 -6.81 -8.86 15.37
N GLY A 13 -6.63 -10.11 14.93
CA GLY A 13 -5.48 -10.52 14.13
C GLY A 13 -5.36 -9.77 12.80
N PHE A 14 -6.48 -9.46 12.12
CA PHE A 14 -6.48 -8.60 10.94
C PHE A 14 -6.00 -7.19 11.27
N VAL A 15 -6.56 -6.57 12.32
CA VAL A 15 -6.15 -5.22 12.77
C VAL A 15 -4.65 -5.19 13.07
N ARG A 16 -4.17 -6.16 13.84
CA ARG A 16 -2.76 -6.21 14.24
C ARG A 16 -1.82 -6.27 13.04
N ARG A 17 -2.14 -7.11 12.04
CA ARG A 17 -1.33 -7.22 10.81
C ARG A 17 -1.29 -5.91 10.01
N CYS A 18 -2.42 -5.22 9.90
CA CYS A 18 -2.47 -3.92 9.23
C CYS A 18 -1.63 -2.87 9.96
N ILE A 19 -1.71 -2.83 11.31
CA ILE A 19 -0.90 -1.94 12.13
C ILE A 19 0.59 -2.25 11.97
N ASP A 20 1.00 -3.52 12.11
CA ASP A 20 2.40 -3.93 11.97
C ASP A 20 2.96 -3.60 10.57
N GLN A 21 2.15 -3.77 9.53
CA GLN A 21 2.51 -3.38 8.16
C GLN A 21 2.68 -1.87 8.03
N PHE A 22 1.74 -1.09 8.58
CA PHE A 22 1.79 0.37 8.55
C PHE A 22 3.01 0.91 9.30
N ASP A 23 3.25 0.47 10.53
CA ASP A 23 4.38 0.91 11.36
C ASP A 23 5.71 0.68 10.66
N ARG A 24 5.86 -0.47 10.00
CA ARG A 24 7.07 -0.76 9.23
C ARG A 24 7.25 0.22 8.08
N LEU A 25 6.22 0.42 7.26
CA LEU A 25 6.27 1.32 6.11
C LEU A 25 6.48 2.77 6.53
N TYR A 26 5.86 3.20 7.63
CA TYR A 26 6.01 4.54 8.19
C TYR A 26 7.43 4.78 8.71
N SER A 27 8.06 3.77 9.34
CA SER A 27 9.46 3.88 9.77
C SER A 27 10.43 4.08 8.59
N GLU A 28 10.16 3.41 7.46
CA GLU A 28 10.98 3.48 6.26
C GLU A 28 10.71 4.72 5.40
N SER A 29 9.55 5.36 5.56
CA SER A 29 9.11 6.47 4.70
C SER A 29 10.02 7.70 4.80
N SER A 30 10.79 7.81 5.89
CA SER A 30 11.79 8.86 6.09
C SER A 30 12.86 8.93 4.99
N GLN A 31 13.13 7.81 4.30
CA GLN A 31 14.14 7.74 3.24
C GLN A 31 13.53 7.72 1.84
N SER A 32 12.32 7.18 1.68
CA SER A 32 11.69 6.97 0.38
C SER A 32 10.19 6.76 0.56
N GLY A 33 9.38 7.35 -0.32
CA GLY A 33 7.93 7.15 -0.31
C GLY A 33 7.55 5.66 -0.29
N ARG A 34 6.58 5.30 0.54
CA ARG A 34 6.04 3.95 0.68
C ARG A 34 4.55 3.95 0.39
N VAL A 35 4.08 2.88 -0.23
CA VAL A 35 2.66 2.68 -0.55
C VAL A 35 2.16 1.46 0.21
N MET A 36 1.06 1.63 0.94
CA MET A 36 0.35 0.53 1.60
C MET A 36 -0.96 0.27 0.88
N CYS A 37 -1.13 -0.96 0.37
CA CYS A 37 -2.40 -1.41 -0.18
C CYS A 37 -3.15 -2.27 0.85
N ILE A 38 -4.43 -1.98 1.07
CA ILE A 38 -5.34 -2.79 1.89
C ILE A 38 -6.40 -3.38 0.96
N PRO A 39 -6.26 -4.65 0.52
CA PRO A 39 -7.24 -5.26 -0.38
C PRO A 39 -8.55 -5.54 0.37
N LEU A 40 -9.64 -4.96 -0.10
CA LEU A 40 -10.97 -5.09 0.51
C LEU A 40 -11.92 -5.84 -0.42
N HIS A 41 -12.64 -6.82 0.14
CA HIS A 41 -13.73 -7.51 -0.52
C HIS A 41 -15.03 -7.18 0.21
N PRO A 42 -15.95 -6.39 -0.36
CA PRO A 42 -17.15 -5.92 0.34
C PRO A 42 -18.00 -7.04 0.94
N PHE A 43 -18.10 -8.18 0.25
CA PHE A 43 -18.78 -9.37 0.75
C PHE A 43 -18.20 -9.91 2.08
N LEU A 44 -16.90 -9.71 2.32
CA LEU A 44 -16.20 -10.19 3.50
C LEU A 44 -16.10 -9.10 4.58
N VAL A 45 -15.51 -7.94 4.26
CA VAL A 45 -15.25 -6.90 5.28
C VAL A 45 -16.51 -6.11 5.64
N GLY A 46 -17.48 -6.05 4.73
CA GLY A 46 -18.76 -5.35 4.94
C GLY A 46 -19.75 -6.11 5.83
N GLN A 47 -19.44 -7.33 6.24
CA GLN A 47 -20.29 -8.07 7.18
C GLN A 47 -20.42 -7.29 8.49
N PRO A 48 -21.62 -7.18 9.11
CA PRO A 48 -21.84 -6.34 10.29
C PRO A 48 -20.92 -6.63 11.47
N HIS A 49 -20.50 -7.89 11.65
CA HIS A 49 -19.59 -8.29 12.72
C HIS A 49 -18.10 -8.02 12.42
N ARG A 50 -17.76 -7.66 11.17
CA ARG A 50 -16.38 -7.48 10.68
C ARG A 50 -16.02 -6.02 10.38
N ILE A 51 -16.98 -5.21 9.95
CA ILE A 51 -16.72 -3.83 9.49
C ILE A 51 -15.98 -2.98 10.54
N LYS A 52 -16.31 -3.18 11.82
CA LYS A 52 -15.64 -2.50 12.96
C LYS A 52 -14.12 -2.66 12.99
N TYR A 53 -13.57 -3.74 12.43
CA TYR A 53 -12.12 -3.95 12.41
C TYR A 53 -11.45 -3.10 11.34
N LEU A 54 -12.13 -2.85 10.22
CA LEU A 54 -11.65 -1.90 9.21
C LEU A 54 -11.62 -0.48 9.78
N ASP A 55 -12.67 -0.09 10.52
CA ASP A 55 -12.72 1.21 11.19
C ASP A 55 -11.55 1.39 12.17
N LYS A 56 -11.22 0.36 12.97
CA LYS A 56 -10.05 0.39 13.87
C LYS A 56 -8.74 0.65 13.12
N VAL A 57 -8.55 0.00 11.95
CA VAL A 57 -7.34 0.20 11.13
C VAL A 57 -7.27 1.64 10.63
N PHE A 58 -8.35 2.18 10.06
CA PHE A 58 -8.37 3.55 9.55
C PHE A 58 -8.22 4.60 10.66
N GLN A 59 -8.83 4.38 11.82
CA GLN A 59 -8.65 5.25 12.99
C GLN A 59 -7.20 5.32 13.42
N TYR A 60 -6.50 4.18 13.45
CA TYR A 60 -5.07 4.15 13.81
C TYR A 60 -4.21 4.90 12.79
N ILE A 61 -4.34 4.56 11.50
CA ILE A 61 -3.52 5.16 10.43
C ILE A 61 -3.73 6.68 10.34
N SER A 62 -4.96 7.15 10.55
CA SER A 62 -5.30 8.58 10.45
C SER A 62 -4.71 9.44 11.59
N GLN A 63 -4.11 8.84 12.61
CA GLN A 63 -3.45 9.57 13.70
C GLN A 63 -2.06 10.08 13.33
N TYR A 64 -1.49 9.60 12.23
CA TYR A 64 -0.11 9.90 11.82
C TYR A 64 -0.06 11.00 10.78
N GLU A 65 0.87 11.94 10.95
CA GLU A 65 1.13 12.99 9.95
C GLU A 65 1.90 12.44 8.75
N GLY A 66 1.74 13.07 7.59
CA GLY A 66 2.43 12.67 6.35
C GLY A 66 1.83 11.43 5.67
N VAL A 67 0.68 10.94 6.14
CA VAL A 67 -0.07 9.87 5.47
C VAL A 67 -0.97 10.47 4.40
N TRP A 68 -0.72 10.12 3.14
CA TRP A 68 -1.56 10.52 2.02
C TRP A 68 -2.68 9.48 1.80
N GLN A 69 -3.91 9.84 2.13
CA GLN A 69 -5.09 9.04 1.81
C GLN A 69 -5.48 9.34 0.37
N THR A 70 -5.24 8.39 -0.52
CA THR A 70 -5.29 8.60 -1.97
C THR A 70 -5.80 7.37 -2.70
N THR A 71 -6.21 7.58 -3.94
CA THR A 71 -6.54 6.52 -4.89
C THR A 71 -5.30 6.10 -5.69
N ALA A 72 -5.38 4.94 -6.35
CA ALA A 72 -4.31 4.48 -7.24
C ALA A 72 -4.14 5.40 -8.46
N ASP A 73 -5.22 6.03 -8.93
CA ASP A 73 -5.19 6.94 -10.07
C ASP A 73 -4.42 8.21 -9.71
N GLU A 74 -4.68 8.82 -8.55
CA GLU A 74 -3.94 9.98 -8.05
C GLU A 74 -2.45 9.67 -7.83
N ILE A 75 -2.11 8.46 -7.37
CA ILE A 75 -0.70 8.03 -7.29
C ILE A 75 -0.07 7.97 -8.68
N ALA A 76 -0.79 7.42 -9.65
CA ALA A 76 -0.30 7.32 -11.03
C ALA A 76 -0.11 8.71 -11.65
N GLU A 77 -1.05 9.63 -11.45
CA GLU A 77 -0.95 11.02 -11.88
C GLU A 77 0.26 11.72 -11.26
N TYR A 78 0.44 11.60 -9.94
CA TYR A 78 1.59 12.17 -9.24
C TYR A 78 2.92 11.62 -9.78
N PHE A 79 2.98 10.31 -10.06
CA PHE A 79 4.16 9.70 -10.66
C PHE A 79 4.43 10.22 -12.08
N ILE A 80 3.39 10.35 -12.90
CA ILE A 80 3.48 10.88 -14.26
C ILE A 80 4.03 12.31 -14.25
N GLU A 81 3.53 13.15 -13.36
CA GLU A 81 3.91 14.56 -13.28
C GLU A 81 5.34 14.78 -12.75
N HIS A 82 5.80 13.95 -11.81
CA HIS A 82 7.04 14.24 -11.06
C HIS A 82 8.23 13.35 -11.39
N TYR A 83 8.01 12.13 -11.89
CA TYR A 83 9.08 11.11 -11.98
C TYR A 83 9.11 10.32 -13.29
N TYR A 84 8.15 10.51 -14.18
CA TYR A 84 8.02 9.69 -15.39
C TYR A 84 9.17 9.89 -16.36
N ASP A 85 9.57 11.13 -16.62
CA ASP A 85 10.65 11.44 -17.56
C ASP A 85 11.99 10.83 -17.09
N ASP A 86 12.34 11.02 -15.82
CA ASP A 86 13.52 10.41 -15.19
C ASP A 86 13.50 8.87 -15.32
N TYR A 87 12.32 8.27 -15.13
CA TYR A 87 12.15 6.82 -15.26
C TYR A 87 12.32 6.34 -16.71
N VAL A 88 11.79 7.08 -17.68
CA VAL A 88 11.94 6.80 -19.11
C VAL A 88 13.42 6.88 -19.52
N GLU A 89 14.14 7.93 -19.09
CA GLU A 89 15.56 8.06 -19.36
C GLU A 89 16.38 6.90 -18.78
N ARG A 90 16.10 6.52 -17.52
CA ARG A 90 16.74 5.36 -16.89
C ARG A 90 16.48 4.07 -17.67
N ALA A 91 15.25 3.85 -18.13
CA ALA A 91 14.90 2.68 -18.92
C ALA A 91 15.64 2.63 -20.28
N ILE A 92 15.77 3.78 -20.95
CA ILE A 92 16.55 3.90 -22.20
C ILE A 92 18.02 3.57 -21.95
N ASN A 93 18.60 4.09 -20.87
CA ASN A 93 20.01 3.86 -20.55
C ASN A 93 20.28 2.40 -20.20
N LEU A 94 19.43 1.78 -19.39
CA LEU A 94 19.51 0.34 -19.11
C LEU A 94 19.48 -0.49 -20.40
N LYS A 95 18.58 -0.16 -21.35
CA LYS A 95 18.50 -0.86 -22.63
C LYS A 95 19.78 -0.77 -23.44
N LYS A 96 20.45 0.39 -23.45
CA LYS A 96 21.74 0.59 -24.12
C LYS A 96 22.83 -0.30 -23.53
N ASP A 97 22.92 -0.35 -22.21
CA ASP A 97 23.89 -1.18 -21.49
C ASP A 97 23.72 -2.67 -21.81
N PHE A 98 22.47 -3.14 -21.90
CA PHE A 98 22.19 -4.53 -22.30
C PHE A 98 22.56 -4.84 -23.76
N THR A 99 22.43 -3.88 -24.68
CA THR A 99 22.85 -4.07 -26.08
C THR A 99 24.37 -4.06 -26.29
N HIS A 100 25.14 -3.50 -25.36
CA HIS A 100 26.61 -3.45 -25.43
C HIS A 100 27.31 -4.58 -24.64
N ALA A 101 26.55 -5.39 -23.91
CA ALA A 101 27.06 -6.52 -23.11
C ALA A 101 27.03 -7.88 -23.85
N CYS A 102 26.67 -7.90 -25.14
CA CYS A 102 26.70 -9.09 -26.02
C CYS A 102 27.80 -8.93 -27.07
#